data_AF-A0A9D8LAZ3-F1
#
_entry.id   AF-A0A9D8LAZ3-F1
#
_cell.length_a   1.000
_cell.length_b   1.000
_cell.length_c   1.000
_cell.angle_alpha   90.00
_cell.angle_beta   90.00
_cell.angle_gamma   90.00
#
_symmetry.space_group_name_H-M   'P 1'
#
loop_
_entity.id
_entity.type
_entity.pdbx_description
1 polymer ?
#
loop_
_entity_poly.entity_id
_entity_poly.type
_entity_poly.pdbx_seq_one_letter_code
_entity_poly.pdbx_strand_id
1 'polypeptide(L)'
;MPVRLDSRDAGFAKSFETLLNSKREASQEVGDAVAAILADVKTRGDKAVAEYTERFDGHAGTQGSFRVEDHEIATARSRTSAGVLDALTIAHDRIRAHHEKQRPLDHIYQDHLGVTLGTIWTPVEAVGVYVPGGLAAYASSVLINVVPAKVAGASRIA
;
A
#
# COMPACT_ATOMS: atom_id res chain seq x y z
N MET A 1 -21.61 -22.20 3.61
CA MET A 1 -22.72 -21.84 4.52
C MET A 1 -22.16 -20.95 5.61
N PRO A 2 -22.89 -19.93 6.10
CA PRO A 2 -22.39 -19.07 7.17
C PRO A 2 -22.15 -19.89 8.44
N VAL A 3 -20.99 -19.68 9.08
CA VAL A 3 -20.72 -20.23 10.42
C VAL A 3 -21.62 -19.50 11.42
N ARG A 4 -22.41 -20.25 12.19
CA ARG A 4 -23.26 -19.69 13.26
C ARG A 4 -22.69 -20.09 14.61
N LEU A 5 -22.55 -19.13 15.50
CA LEU A 5 -22.10 -19.30 16.87
C LEU A 5 -23.12 -18.63 17.81
N ASP A 6 -23.45 -19.28 18.91
CA ASP A 6 -24.25 -18.70 20.00
C ASP A 6 -23.36 -18.54 21.23
N SER A 7 -23.25 -17.33 21.77
CA SER A 7 -22.40 -17.05 22.94
C SER A 7 -22.88 -17.73 24.23
N ARG A 8 -24.09 -18.29 24.22
CA ARG A 8 -24.67 -19.03 25.35
C ARG A 8 -24.32 -20.52 25.33
N ASP A 9 -23.80 -21.03 24.22
CA ASP A 9 -23.41 -22.42 24.12
C ASP A 9 -22.18 -22.70 24.99
N ALA A 10 -22.19 -23.80 25.75
CA ALA A 10 -21.05 -24.22 26.56
C ALA A 10 -19.76 -24.42 25.72
N GLY A 11 -19.91 -24.69 24.42
CA GLY A 11 -18.81 -24.84 23.46
C GLY A 11 -18.40 -23.55 22.75
N PHE A 12 -19.01 -22.39 23.05
CA PHE A 12 -18.80 -21.15 22.32
C PHE A 12 -17.33 -20.75 22.22
N ALA A 13 -16.61 -20.73 23.35
CA ALA A 13 -15.22 -20.28 23.38
C ALA A 13 -14.33 -21.07 22.41
N LYS A 14 -14.48 -22.41 22.40
CA LYS A 14 -13.73 -23.30 21.51
C LYS A 14 -14.12 -23.13 20.05
N SER A 15 -15.42 -23.02 19.76
CA SER A 15 -15.92 -22.83 18.39
C SER A 15 -15.55 -21.45 17.83
N PHE A 16 -15.52 -20.43 18.68
CA PHE A 16 -15.09 -19.08 18.35
C PHE A 16 -13.58 -19.04 18.09
N GLU A 17 -12.77 -19.66 18.94
CA GLU A 17 -11.33 -19.81 18.72
C GLU A 17 -11.03 -20.54 17.41
N THR A 18 -11.75 -21.63 17.12
CA THR A 18 -11.64 -22.37 15.85
C THR A 18 -11.97 -21.47 14.65
N LEU A 19 -13.01 -20.64 14.74
CA LEU A 19 -13.36 -19.69 13.69
C LEU A 19 -12.27 -18.63 13.49
N LEU A 20 -11.73 -18.05 14.57
CA LEU A 20 -10.66 -17.06 14.50
C LEU A 20 -9.37 -17.63 13.88
N ASN A 21 -9.06 -18.90 14.18
CA ASN A 21 -7.88 -19.60 13.70
C ASN A 21 -8.08 -20.29 12.34
N SER A 22 -9.25 -20.18 11.72
CA SER A 22 -9.53 -20.76 10.41
C SER A 22 -8.81 -20.06 9.24
N LYS A 23 -8.01 -19.02 9.52
CA LYS A 23 -7.24 -18.30 8.49
C LYS A 23 -6.30 -19.27 7.79
N ARG A 24 -6.34 -19.24 6.45
CA ARG A 24 -5.38 -19.92 5.58
C ARG A 24 -4.00 -19.28 5.78
N GLU A 25 -3.10 -19.99 6.41
CA GLU A 25 -1.67 -19.72 6.28
C GLU A 25 -1.29 -19.84 4.80
N ALA A 26 -0.43 -18.95 4.32
CA ALA A 26 0.17 -19.13 3.00
C ALA A 26 0.96 -20.44 3.03
N SER A 27 0.71 -21.34 2.08
CA SER A 27 1.43 -22.61 2.05
C SER A 27 2.93 -22.38 1.89
N GLN A 28 3.74 -23.29 2.42
CA GLN A 28 5.20 -23.27 2.23
C GLN A 28 5.57 -23.12 0.74
N GLU A 29 4.80 -23.74 -0.14
CA GLU A 29 4.97 -23.65 -1.60
C GLU A 29 4.89 -22.22 -2.15
N VAL A 30 3.99 -21.37 -1.62
CA VAL A 30 3.90 -19.97 -2.02
C VAL A 30 5.12 -19.20 -1.51
N GLY A 31 5.57 -19.49 -0.29
CA GLY A 31 6.77 -18.88 0.28
C GLY A 31 8.01 -19.17 -0.56
N ASP A 32 8.22 -20.42 -0.94
CA ASP A 32 9.36 -20.86 -1.74
C ASP A 32 9.34 -20.22 -3.15
N ALA A 33 8.15 -20.15 -3.77
CA ALA A 33 7.97 -19.50 -5.07
C ALA A 33 8.29 -17.99 -5.02
N VAL A 34 7.82 -17.28 -3.99
CA VAL A 34 8.11 -15.85 -3.80
C VAL A 34 9.60 -15.63 -3.55
N ALA A 35 10.24 -16.47 -2.74
CA ALA A 35 11.67 -16.38 -2.48
C ALA A 35 12.50 -16.51 -3.76
N ALA A 36 12.12 -17.45 -4.65
CA ALA A 36 12.76 -17.61 -5.95
C ALA A 36 12.58 -16.36 -6.84
N ILE A 37 11.37 -15.80 -6.91
CA ILE A 37 11.09 -14.57 -7.67
C ILE A 37 11.95 -13.39 -7.17
N LEU A 38 12.03 -13.21 -5.85
CA LEU A 38 12.84 -12.15 -5.25
C LEU A 38 14.34 -12.31 -5.55
N ALA A 39 14.85 -13.55 -5.53
CA ALA A 39 16.23 -13.85 -5.89
C ALA A 39 16.52 -13.53 -7.37
N ASP A 40 15.60 -13.87 -8.26
CA ASP A 40 15.70 -13.58 -9.69
C ASP A 40 15.68 -12.07 -9.97
N VAL A 41 14.75 -11.33 -9.36
CA VAL A 41 14.69 -9.86 -9.51
C VAL A 41 15.95 -9.19 -8.95
N LYS A 42 16.46 -9.66 -7.80
CA LYS A 42 17.70 -9.14 -7.21
C LYS A 42 18.93 -9.34 -8.10
N THR A 43 18.98 -10.44 -8.84
CA THR A 43 20.16 -10.81 -9.66
C THR A 43 20.07 -10.31 -11.10
N ARG A 44 18.86 -10.29 -11.68
CA ARG A 44 18.63 -10.01 -13.11
C ARG A 44 17.87 -8.71 -13.37
N GLY A 45 17.38 -8.04 -12.33
CA GLY A 45 16.70 -6.75 -12.42
C GLY A 45 15.48 -6.79 -13.35
N ASP A 46 15.35 -5.76 -14.19
CA ASP A 46 14.21 -5.54 -15.09
C ASP A 46 13.93 -6.71 -16.04
N LYS A 47 14.96 -7.49 -16.39
CA LYS A 47 14.75 -8.69 -17.22
C LYS A 47 13.87 -9.73 -16.50
N ALA A 48 14.14 -9.98 -15.22
CA ALA A 48 13.29 -10.89 -14.43
C ALA A 48 11.88 -10.31 -14.25
N VAL A 49 11.77 -9.01 -14.01
CA VAL A 49 10.47 -8.34 -13.90
C VAL A 49 9.67 -8.51 -15.18
N ALA A 50 10.25 -8.27 -16.36
CA ALA A 50 9.58 -8.42 -17.65
C ALA A 50 9.10 -9.86 -17.90
N GLU A 51 9.95 -10.86 -17.60
CA GLU A 51 9.59 -12.28 -17.72
C GLU A 51 8.42 -12.66 -16.79
N TYR A 52 8.42 -12.17 -15.54
CA TYR A 52 7.32 -12.43 -14.61
C TYR A 52 6.04 -11.66 -14.96
N THR A 53 6.14 -10.42 -15.45
CA THR A 53 5.01 -9.65 -15.97
C THR A 53 4.37 -10.36 -17.16
N GLU A 54 5.16 -10.86 -18.12
CA GLU A 54 4.62 -11.63 -19.23
C GLU A 54 3.95 -12.92 -18.73
N ARG A 55 4.58 -13.63 -17.79
CA ARG A 55 4.07 -14.88 -17.24
C ARG A 55 2.76 -14.72 -16.45
N PHE A 56 2.67 -13.71 -15.58
CA PHE A 56 1.55 -13.56 -14.64
C PHE A 56 0.46 -12.62 -15.15
N ASP A 57 0.83 -11.58 -15.90
CA ASP A 57 -0.09 -10.56 -16.38
C ASP A 57 -0.45 -10.75 -17.86
N GLY A 58 0.21 -11.69 -18.56
CA GLY A 58 0.01 -11.94 -19.99
C GLY A 58 0.44 -10.76 -20.88
N HIS A 59 1.22 -9.82 -20.33
CA HIS A 59 1.61 -8.60 -21.00
C HIS A 59 3.04 -8.70 -21.55
N ALA A 60 3.15 -9.16 -22.80
CA ALA A 60 4.42 -9.23 -23.51
C ALA A 60 4.84 -7.83 -24.02
N GLY A 61 6.12 -7.48 -23.86
CA GLY A 61 6.68 -6.28 -24.51
C GLY A 61 7.21 -5.16 -23.62
N THR A 62 7.37 -5.37 -22.31
CA THR A 62 8.01 -4.40 -21.40
C THR A 62 9.54 -4.31 -21.54
N GLN A 63 10.08 -4.48 -22.75
CA GLN A 63 11.53 -4.37 -23.00
C GLN A 63 12.06 -2.91 -23.04
N GLY A 64 11.22 -1.92 -22.70
CA GLY A 64 11.58 -0.50 -22.73
C GLY A 64 11.44 0.21 -21.38
N SER A 65 10.21 0.32 -20.88
CA SER A 65 9.91 1.02 -19.63
C SER A 65 8.61 0.46 -19.04
N PHE A 66 8.60 0.24 -17.72
CA PHE A 66 7.38 -0.06 -16.95
C PHE A 66 6.63 1.22 -16.52
N ARG A 67 7.19 2.39 -16.83
CA ARG A 67 6.63 3.67 -16.41
C ARG A 67 5.45 4.05 -17.29
N VAL A 68 4.32 4.34 -16.65
CA VAL A 68 3.20 5.01 -17.29
C VAL A 68 3.61 6.44 -17.61
N GLU A 69 3.48 6.84 -18.87
CA GLU A 69 3.92 8.14 -19.37
C GLU A 69 2.88 9.24 -19.09
N ASP A 70 3.33 10.50 -19.02
CA ASP A 70 2.47 11.63 -18.63
C ASP A 70 1.26 11.81 -19.57
N HIS A 71 1.42 11.49 -20.85
CA HIS A 71 0.34 11.56 -21.83
C HIS A 71 -0.74 10.48 -21.62
N GLU A 72 -0.37 9.31 -21.09
CA GLU A 72 -1.31 8.23 -20.74
C GLU A 72 -2.15 8.64 -19.53
N ILE A 73 -1.51 9.27 -18.53
CA ILE A 73 -2.20 9.83 -17.35
C ILE A 73 -3.16 10.95 -17.77
N ALA A 74 -2.72 11.86 -18.64
CA ALA A 74 -3.56 12.94 -19.16
C ALA A 74 -4.77 12.38 -19.92
N THR A 75 -4.56 11.34 -20.73
CA THR A 75 -5.63 10.65 -21.46
C THR A 75 -6.61 9.94 -20.52
N ALA A 76 -6.13 9.25 -19.48
CA ALA A 76 -6.99 8.62 -18.48
C ALA A 76 -7.85 9.66 -17.75
N ARG A 77 -7.26 10.80 -17.39
CA ARG A 77 -7.97 11.92 -16.75
C ARG A 77 -9.03 12.51 -17.66
N SER A 78 -8.74 12.75 -18.94
CA SER A 78 -9.71 13.34 -19.88
C SER A 78 -10.91 12.43 -20.16
N ARG A 79 -10.73 11.12 -20.02
CA ARG A 79 -11.81 10.11 -20.14
C ARG A 79 -12.61 9.92 -18.86
N THR A 80 -12.21 10.53 -17.75
CA THR A 80 -12.90 10.41 -16.46
C THR A 80 -13.96 11.48 -16.34
N SER A 81 -15.18 11.11 -15.92
CA SER A 81 -16.28 12.06 -15.79
C SER A 81 -16.01 13.10 -14.70
N ALA A 82 -16.54 14.31 -14.89
CA ALA A 82 -16.38 15.41 -13.92
C ALA A 82 -16.85 15.01 -12.52
N GLY A 83 -18.00 14.34 -12.39
CA GLY A 83 -18.50 13.90 -11.08
C GLY A 83 -17.58 12.91 -10.35
N VAL A 84 -16.86 12.06 -11.08
CA VAL A 84 -15.84 11.18 -10.48
C VAL A 84 -14.61 11.97 -10.04
N LEU A 85 -14.14 12.91 -10.86
CA LEU A 85 -13.02 13.78 -10.51
C LEU A 85 -13.34 14.64 -9.27
N ASP A 86 -14.56 15.17 -9.17
CA ASP A 86 -15.03 15.94 -8.02
C ASP A 86 -15.06 15.06 -6.76
N ALA A 87 -15.60 13.84 -6.85
CA ALA A 87 -15.61 12.90 -5.74
C ALA A 87 -14.19 12.52 -5.27
N LEU A 88 -13.26 12.29 -6.20
CA LEU A 88 -11.85 12.03 -5.89
C LEU A 88 -11.17 13.22 -5.23
N THR A 89 -11.49 14.44 -5.67
CA THR A 89 -10.95 15.68 -5.09
C THR A 89 -11.45 15.86 -3.65
N ILE A 90 -12.74 15.65 -3.40
CA ILE A 90 -13.31 15.70 -2.04
C ILE A 90 -12.65 14.65 -1.14
N ALA A 91 -12.47 13.42 -1.62
CA ALA A 91 -11.80 12.36 -0.87
C ALA A 91 -10.34 12.73 -0.54
N HIS A 92 -9.59 13.19 -1.54
CA HIS A 92 -8.22 13.67 -1.39
C HIS A 92 -8.11 14.74 -0.29
N ASP A 93 -8.94 15.78 -0.36
CA ASP A 93 -8.85 16.93 0.55
C ASP A 93 -9.19 16.52 1.99
N ARG A 94 -10.18 15.65 2.18
CA ARG A 94 -10.52 15.12 3.50
C ARG A 94 -9.42 14.24 4.08
N ILE A 95 -8.83 13.36 3.27
CA ILE A 95 -7.71 12.50 3.70
C ILE A 95 -6.52 13.38 4.09
N ARG A 96 -6.18 14.37 3.26
CA ARG A 96 -5.09 15.31 3.51
C ARG A 96 -5.31 16.08 4.81
N ALA A 97 -6.45 16.73 4.96
CA ALA A 97 -6.77 17.54 6.14
C ALA A 97 -6.76 16.72 7.44
N HIS A 98 -7.08 15.43 7.38
CA HIS A 98 -6.98 14.54 8.53
C HIS A 98 -5.51 14.23 8.88
N HIS A 99 -4.71 13.81 7.89
CA HIS A 99 -3.32 13.42 8.12
C HIS A 99 -2.41 14.61 8.46
N GLU A 100 -2.72 15.82 7.98
CA GLU A 100 -2.02 17.04 8.38
C GLU A 100 -2.08 17.27 9.89
N LYS A 101 -3.19 16.91 10.55
CA LYS A 101 -3.35 17.01 12.01
C LYS A 101 -2.60 15.93 12.79
N GLN A 102 -2.21 14.84 12.13
CA GLN A 102 -1.48 13.73 12.73
C GLN A 102 0.04 13.88 12.58
N ARG A 103 0.51 14.89 11.84
CA ARG A 103 1.95 15.12 11.65
C ARG A 103 2.61 15.34 13.02
N PRO A 104 3.63 14.56 13.36
CA PRO A 104 4.33 14.74 14.62
C PRO A 104 5.12 16.05 14.58
N LEU A 105 5.28 16.66 15.75
CA LEU A 105 6.16 17.81 15.94
C LEU A 105 7.47 17.33 16.56
N ASP A 106 8.55 17.97 16.15
CA ASP A 106 9.83 17.82 16.83
C ASP A 106 9.68 18.24 18.29
N HIS A 107 10.40 17.54 19.16
CA HIS A 107 10.36 17.80 20.59
C HIS A 107 11.78 17.92 21.12
N ILE A 108 12.15 19.11 21.55
CA ILE A 108 13.46 19.42 22.12
C ILE A 108 13.23 20.03 23.49
N TYR A 109 13.96 19.55 24.49
CA TYR A 109 13.87 20.04 25.87
C TYR A 109 15.23 19.97 26.57
N GLN A 110 15.31 20.63 27.72
CA GLN A 110 16.46 20.55 28.61
C GLN A 110 16.05 19.83 29.89
N ASP A 111 16.85 18.87 30.34
CA ASP A 111 16.57 18.15 31.57
C ASP A 111 17.00 18.94 32.83
N HIS A 112 16.76 18.35 34.01
CA HIS A 112 17.11 18.96 35.30
C HIS A 112 18.62 19.12 35.54
N LEU A 113 19.46 18.48 34.71
CA LEU A 113 20.93 18.60 34.77
C LEU A 113 21.46 19.60 33.74
N GLY A 114 20.58 20.21 32.93
CA GLY A 114 20.96 21.15 31.90
C GLY A 114 21.34 20.52 30.56
N VAL A 115 21.07 19.22 30.35
CA VAL A 115 21.36 18.52 29.08
C VAL A 115 20.23 18.72 28.09
N THR A 116 20.56 19.12 26.85
CA THR A 116 19.60 19.21 25.75
C THR A 116 19.32 17.82 25.17
N LEU A 117 18.06 17.42 25.16
CA LEU A 117 17.56 16.15 24.66
C LEU A 117 16.41 16.39 23.69
N GLY A 118 16.14 15.45 22.78
CA GLY A 118 14.99 15.57 21.90
C GLY A 118 14.78 14.44 20.90
N THR A 119 13.65 14.54 20.21
CA THR A 119 13.23 13.67 19.11
C THR A 119 12.93 14.55 17.90
N ILE A 120 13.54 14.20 16.77
CA ILE A 120 13.29 14.84 15.47
C ILE A 120 12.60 13.83 14.56
N TRP A 121 11.58 14.28 13.83
CA TRP A 121 10.86 13.48 12.86
C TRP A 121 11.27 13.85 11.45
N THR A 122 11.83 12.90 10.71
CA THR A 122 12.16 13.05 9.29
C THR A 122 11.36 12.07 8.45
N PRO A 123 10.80 12.49 7.30
CA PRO A 123 10.12 11.57 6.40
C PRO A 123 11.11 10.56 5.80
N VAL A 124 10.59 9.40 5.45
CA VAL A 124 11.31 8.48 4.55
C VAL A 124 11.50 9.13 3.18
N GLU A 125 12.68 8.98 2.59
CA GLU A 125 13.02 9.64 1.33
C GLU A 125 12.20 9.11 0.14
N ALA A 126 11.97 7.79 0.10
CA ALA A 126 11.25 7.12 -0.96
C ALA A 126 10.25 6.08 -0.42
N VAL A 127 9.03 6.07 -0.99
CA VAL A 127 7.97 5.10 -0.69
C VAL A 127 7.51 4.41 -1.96
N GLY A 128 7.29 3.11 -1.90
CA GLY A 128 6.60 2.34 -2.94
C GLY A 128 5.16 2.02 -2.53
N VAL A 129 4.19 2.25 -3.42
CA VAL A 129 2.77 1.96 -3.20
C VAL A 129 2.32 0.90 -4.20
N TYR A 130 2.09 -0.31 -3.69
CA TYR A 130 1.51 -1.39 -4.50
C TYR A 130 -0.02 -1.23 -4.62
N VAL A 131 -0.51 -1.25 -5.85
CA VAL A 131 -1.95 -1.17 -6.15
C VAL A 131 -2.33 -2.41 -6.96
N PRO A 132 -3.26 -3.25 -6.48
CA PRO A 132 -3.74 -4.39 -7.25
C PRO A 132 -4.38 -3.96 -8.57
N GLY A 133 -4.10 -4.71 -9.65
CA GLY A 133 -4.70 -4.50 -10.96
C GLY A 133 -6.10 -5.09 -11.12
N GLY A 134 -6.66 -4.97 -12.33
CA GLY A 134 -7.95 -5.53 -12.70
C GLY A 134 -9.15 -4.89 -11.99
N LEU A 135 -10.17 -5.68 -11.67
CA LEU A 135 -11.40 -5.19 -11.03
C LEU A 135 -11.21 -4.73 -9.56
N ALA A 136 -10.04 -5.01 -8.98
CA ALA A 136 -9.65 -4.57 -7.63
C ALA A 136 -8.87 -3.24 -7.62
N ALA A 137 -8.75 -2.57 -8.77
CA ALA A 137 -8.07 -1.29 -8.88
C ALA A 137 -8.95 -0.16 -8.31
N TYR A 138 -8.82 0.09 -7.00
CA TYR A 138 -9.57 1.14 -6.31
C TYR A 138 -8.76 2.43 -6.21
N ALA A 139 -9.25 3.51 -6.83
CA ALA A 139 -8.65 4.85 -6.70
C ALA A 139 -8.60 5.33 -5.23
N SER A 140 -9.52 4.87 -4.38
CA SER A 140 -9.48 5.14 -2.94
C SER A 140 -8.25 4.55 -2.24
N SER A 141 -7.82 3.35 -2.64
CA SER A 141 -6.59 2.72 -2.10
C SER A 141 -5.34 3.52 -2.48
N VAL A 142 -5.32 4.11 -3.68
CA VAL A 142 -4.25 5.04 -4.08
C VAL A 142 -4.25 6.26 -3.18
N LEU A 143 -5.40 6.91 -3.01
CA LEU A 143 -5.50 8.13 -2.20
C LEU A 143 -5.10 7.89 -0.73
N ILE A 144 -5.57 6.81 -0.10
CA ILE A 144 -5.30 6.54 1.31
C ILE A 144 -3.84 6.17 1.60
N ASN A 145 -3.09 5.69 0.59
CA ASN A 145 -1.66 5.39 0.74
C ASN A 145 -0.76 6.55 0.32
N VAL A 146 -1.04 7.20 -0.82
CA VAL A 146 -0.17 8.24 -1.39
C VAL A 146 -0.32 9.57 -0.66
N VAL A 147 -1.54 9.97 -0.27
CA VAL A 147 -1.76 11.27 0.38
C VAL A 147 -1.03 11.38 1.73
N PRO A 148 -1.07 10.38 2.63
CA PRO A 148 -0.30 10.43 3.87
C PRO A 148 1.22 10.50 3.65
N ALA A 149 1.74 9.77 2.66
CA ALA A 149 3.16 9.83 2.30
C ALA A 149 3.56 11.23 1.80
N LYS A 150 2.71 11.89 1.00
CA LYS A 150 2.89 13.29 0.59
C LYS A 150 2.84 14.25 1.78
N VAL A 151 1.88 14.07 2.69
CA VAL A 151 1.73 14.90 3.89
C VAL A 151 2.92 14.75 4.84
N ALA A 152 3.47 13.54 4.98
CA ALA A 152 4.67 13.28 5.77
C ALA A 152 5.90 13.99 5.19
N GLY A 153 5.97 14.14 3.85
CA GLY A 153 7.06 14.82 3.16
C GLY A 153 7.98 13.89 2.38
N ALA A 154 7.53 12.67 2.03
CA ALA A 154 8.33 11.76 1.22
C ALA A 154 8.67 12.38 -0.14
N SER A 155 9.96 12.42 -0.49
CA SER A 155 10.45 13.10 -1.69
C SER A 155 10.12 12.32 -2.97
N ARG A 156 10.18 10.99 -2.90
CA ARG A 156 9.83 10.09 -4.01
C ARG A 156 8.71 9.14 -3.60
N ILE A 157 7.66 9.09 -4.39
CA ILE A 157 6.58 8.11 -4.23
C ILE A 157 6.43 7.42 -5.58
N ALA A 158 6.55 6.09 -5.59
CA ALA A 158 6.49 5.23 -6.77
C ALA A 158 5.35 4.22 -6.64
#